data_AF-X0YYM1-F1
#
_entry.id   AF-X0YYM1-F1
#
_cell.length_a   1.000
_cell.length_b   1.000
_cell.length_c   1.000
_cell.angle_alpha   90.00
_cell.angle_beta   90.00
_cell.angle_gamma   90.00
#
_symmetry.space_group_name_H-M   'P 1'
#
loop_
_entity.id
_entity.type
_entity.pdbx_description
1 polymer ?
#
loop_
_entity_poly.entity_id
_entity_poly.type
_entity_poly.pdbx_seq_one_letter_code
_entity_poly.pdbx_strand_id
1 'polypeptide(L)' 'RIDFKNEYEQLGEKFYAIKFTYTLEEELPGLPDIKKEFQGKAELYWDPSEGAWTLQYIYLEDSYLDYINILDEIYGE' A
#
# COMPACT_ATOMS: atom_id res chain seq x y z
N ARG A 1 8.20 2.92 0.78
CA ARG A 1 9.15 2.49 1.84
C ARG A 1 8.60 1.25 2.51
N ILE A 2 9.36 0.16 2.62
CA ILE A 2 8.94 -1.02 3.41
C ILE A 2 9.22 -0.73 4.88
N ASP A 3 8.20 -0.80 5.72
CA ASP A 3 8.31 -0.52 7.15
C ASP A 3 8.39 -1.82 7.97
N PHE A 4 7.78 -2.89 7.47
CA PHE A 4 7.78 -4.19 8.12
C PHE A 4 7.73 -5.32 7.10
N LYS A 5 8.41 -6.43 7.41
CA LYS A 5 8.31 -7.69 6.67
C LYS A 5 8.39 -8.89 7.62
N ASN A 6 7.59 -9.92 7.37
CA ASN A 6 7.62 -11.17 8.12
C ASN A 6 7.34 -12.37 7.21
N GLU A 7 8.21 -13.37 7.26
CA GLU A 7 8.00 -14.66 6.61
C GLU A 7 7.13 -15.56 7.50
N TYR A 8 6.22 -16.32 6.90
CA TYR A 8 5.45 -17.34 7.60
C TYR A 8 5.06 -18.48 6.65
N GLU A 9 4.62 -19.61 7.20
CA GLU A 9 4.18 -20.77 6.42
C GLU A 9 2.70 -21.07 6.69
N GLN A 10 1.96 -21.38 5.64
CA GLN A 10 0.56 -21.78 5.71
C GLN A 10 0.32 -22.92 4.73
N LEU A 11 -0.22 -24.04 5.22
CA LEU A 11 -0.49 -25.26 4.42
C LEU A 11 0.72 -25.81 3.64
N GLY A 12 1.95 -25.56 4.13
CA GLY A 12 3.19 -25.99 3.48
C GLY A 12 3.72 -25.03 2.41
N GLU A 13 3.03 -23.91 2.19
CA GLU A 13 3.46 -22.83 1.31
C GLU A 13 4.07 -21.70 2.14
N LYS A 14 5.09 -21.03 1.59
CA LYS A 14 5.77 -19.92 2.24
C LYS A 14 5.19 -18.60 1.78
N PHE A 15 5.01 -17.68 2.72
CA PHE A 15 4.47 -16.35 2.49
C PHE A 15 5.33 -15.27 3.13
N TYR A 16 5.28 -14.06 2.57
CA TYR A 16 5.82 -12.83 3.16
C TYR A 16 4.71 -11.81 3.35
N ALA A 17 4.42 -11.46 4.59
CA ALA A 17 3.60 -10.30 4.91
C ALA A 17 4.47 -9.04 4.93
N ILE A 18 4.02 -7.99 4.24
CA ILE A 18 4.71 -6.70 4.13
C ILE A 18 3.77 -5.58 4.59
N LYS A 19 4.28 -4.65 5.40
CA LYS A 19 3.68 -3.32 5.57
C LYS A 19 4.60 -2.27 4.98
N PHE A 20 4.03 -1.32 4.26
CA PHE A 20 4.80 -0.29 3.57
C PHE A 20 4.09 1.06 3.62
N THR A 21 4.88 2.12 3.55
CA THR A 21 4.44 3.50 3.41
C THR A 21 4.62 3.91 1.95
N TYR A 22 3.64 4.57 1.36
CA TYR A 22 3.73 5.14 0.00
C TYR A 22 3.19 6.56 -0.01
N THR A 23 3.56 7.32 -1.03
CA THR A 23 2.98 8.63 -1.29
C THR A 23 2.09 8.46 -2.51
N LEU A 24 0.84 8.91 -2.39
CA LEU A 24 -0.03 9.02 -3.55
C LEU A 24 0.36 10.30 -4.29
N GLU A 25 0.87 10.17 -5.50
CA GLU A 25 1.07 11.28 -6.44
C GLU A 25 -0.06 11.19 -7.48
N GLU A 26 -1.30 11.43 -7.06
CA GLU A 26 -2.42 11.53 -8.00
C GLU A 26 -2.66 13.00 -8.33
N GLU A 27 -2.21 13.43 -9.51
CA GLU A 27 -2.52 14.75 -10.06
C GLU A 27 -3.97 14.76 -10.55
N LEU A 28 -4.92 15.11 -9.67
CA LEU A 28 -6.30 15.33 -10.08
C LEU A 28 -6.41 16.72 -10.74
N PRO A 29 -6.80 16.83 -12.03
CA PRO A 29 -6.83 18.11 -12.73
C PRO A 29 -7.74 19.13 -12.02
N GLY A 30 -7.17 20.25 -11.60
CA GLY A 30 -7.89 21.32 -10.90
C GLY A 30 -7.88 21.23 -9.37
N LEU A 31 -7.22 20.23 -8.80
CA LEU A 31 -6.96 20.11 -7.37
C LEU A 31 -5.45 20.29 -7.08
N PRO A 32 -5.09 20.79 -5.90
CA PRO A 32 -3.70 20.95 -5.50
C PRO A 32 -3.04 19.59 -5.28
N ASP A 33 -1.73 19.51 -5.56
CA ASP A 33 -0.92 18.33 -5.29
C ASP A 33 -0.82 18.10 -3.77
N ILE A 34 -1.50 17.06 -3.29
CA ILE A 34 -1.41 16.63 -1.90
C ILE A 34 -0.34 15.56 -1.79
N LYS A 35 0.76 15.88 -1.11
CA LYS A 35 1.80 14.91 -0.74
C LYS A 35 1.58 14.42 0.69
N LYS A 36 0.88 13.30 0.84
CA LYS A 36 0.70 12.60 2.12
C LYS A 36 1.26 11.19 2.06
N GLU A 37 1.88 10.75 3.16
CA GLU A 37 2.28 9.36 3.34
C GLU A 37 1.06 8.52 3.78
N PHE A 38 0.79 7.44 3.06
CA PHE A 38 -0.24 6.45 3.34
C PHE A 38 0.38 5.10 3.69
N GLN A 39 -0.37 4.25 4.38
CA GLN A 39 0.05 2.89 4.72
C GLN A 39 -0.62 1.87 3.81
N GLY A 40 0.12 0.83 3.47
CA GLY A 40 -0.33 -0.28 2.67
C GLY A 40 0.18 -1.60 3.23
N LYS A 41 -0.51 -2.67 2.85
CA LYS A 41 -0.18 -4.05 3.21
C LYS A 41 -0.09 -4.87 1.94
N ALA A 42 0.85 -5.79 1.90
CA ALA A 42 0.97 -6.75 0.80
C ALA A 42 1.34 -8.11 1.35
N GLU A 43 0.98 -9.14 0.59
CA GLU A 43 1.40 -10.51 0.84
C GLU A 43 1.97 -11.10 -0.44
N LEU A 44 3.08 -11.79 -0.28
CA LEU A 44 3.75 -12.48 -1.36
C LEU A 44 3.75 -13.96 -1.01
N TYR A 45 3.63 -14.82 -2.02
CA TYR A 45 3.86 -16.25 -1.87
C TYR A 45 5.19 -16.61 -2.57
N TRP A 46 5.86 -17.66 -2.09
CA TRP A 46 7.03 -18.20 -2.77
C TRP A 46 6.57 -19.09 -3.92
N ASP A 47 6.91 -18.72 -5.15
CA ASP A 47 6.69 -19.57 -6.32
C ASP A 47 7.92 -20.48 -6.53
N PRO A 48 7.82 -21.79 -6.23
CA PRO A 48 8.95 -22.70 -6.41
C PRO A 48 9.27 -22.98 -7.88
N SER A 49 8.34 -22.73 -8.80
CA SER A 49 8.56 -22.95 -10.23
C SER A 49 9.42 -21.84 -10.83
N GLU A 50 9.28 -20.62 -10.31
CA GLU A 50 10.07 -19.44 -10.71
C GLU A 50 11.28 -19.22 -9.79
N GLY A 51 11.29 -19.82 -8.60
CA GLY A 51 12.33 -19.59 -7.59
C GLY A 51 12.33 -18.14 -7.10
N ALA A 52 11.14 -17.53 -6.98
CA ALA A 52 10.96 -16.12 -6.67
C ALA A 52 9.74 -15.88 -5.78
N TRP A 53 9.70 -14.71 -5.13
CA TRP A 53 8.53 -14.24 -4.41
C TRP A 53 7.58 -13.51 -5.36
N THR A 54 6.32 -13.91 -5.37
CA THR A 54 5.28 -13.35 -6.25
C THR A 54 4.20 -12.68 -5.43
N LEU A 55 3.75 -11.51 -5.87
CA LEU A 55 2.69 -10.74 -5.21
C LEU A 55 1.37 -11.52 -5.27
N GLN A 56 0.77 -11.78 -4.11
CA GLN A 56 -0.52 -12.44 -3.99
C GLN A 56 -1.65 -11.41 -3.81
N TYR A 57 -1.50 -10.52 -2.83
CA TYR A 57 -2.43 -9.41 -2.60
C TYR A 57 -1.69 -8.13 -2.28
N ILE A 58 -2.35 -7.02 -2.62
CA ILE A 58 -2.02 -5.69 -2.13
C ILE A 58 -3.30 -5.03 -1.61
N TYR A 59 -3.19 -4.36 -0.48
CA TYR A 59 -4.23 -3.55 0.12
C TYR A 59 -3.66 -2.17 0.41
N LEU A 60 -4.30 -1.17 -0.18
CA LEU A 60 -3.98 0.24 0.02
C LEU A 60 -5.02 0.79 0.99
N GLU A 61 -4.57 1.45 2.07
CA GLU A 61 -5.48 1.98 3.09
C GLU A 61 -6.09 3.33 2.69
N ASP A 62 -5.68 3.92 1.57
CA ASP A 62 -6.26 5.16 1.07
C ASP A 62 -7.63 4.93 0.41
N SER A 63 -8.56 5.85 0.70
CA SER A 63 -9.84 5.97 0.00
C SER A 63 -10.02 7.36 -0.59
N TYR A 64 -10.85 7.46 -1.63
CA TYR A 64 -11.26 8.76 -2.20
C TYR A 64 -11.79 9.75 -1.13
N LEU A 65 -12.44 9.23 -0.09
CA LEU A 65 -12.92 10.05 1.03
C LEU A 65 -11.77 10.62 1.86
N ASP A 66 -10.67 9.88 2.04
CA ASP A 66 -9.49 10.39 2.74
C ASP A 66 -8.88 11.57 1.99
N TYR A 67 -8.87 11.52 0.65
CA TYR A 67 -8.41 12.65 -0.16
C TYR A 67 -9.30 13.89 -0.01
N ILE A 68 -10.63 13.72 -0.05
CA ILE A 68 -11.58 14.82 0.20
C ILE A 68 -11.38 15.39 1.61
N ASN A 69 -11.25 14.54 2.63
CA ASN A 69 -11.04 15.00 4.00
C ASN A 69 -9.73 15.79 4.13
N ILE A 70 -8.66 15.38 3.44
CA ILE A 70 -7.40 16.15 3.43
C ILE A 70 -7.59 17.49 2.72
N LEU A 71 -8.34 17.55 1.63
CA LEU A 71 -8.67 18.82 0.97
C LEU A 71 -9.47 19.72 1.91
N ASP A 72 -10.45 19.19 2.63
CA ASP A 72 -11.26 19.94 3.60
C ASP A 72 -10.41 20.42 4.79
N GLU A 73 -9.49 19.62 5.31
CA GLU A 73 -8.56 20.04 6.36
C GLU A 73 -7.62 21.17 5.90
N ILE A 74 -7.21 21.18 4.63
CA ILE A 74 -6.27 22.18 4.10
C ILE A 74 -6.99 23.45 3.61
N TYR A 75 -8.20 23.32 3.06
CA TYR A 75 -8.90 24.39 2.33
C TYR A 75 -10.33 24.67 2.80
N GLY A 76 -10.90 23.85 3.67
CA GLY A 76 -12.23 24.04 4.24
C GLY A 76 -12.20 25.09 5.36
N GLU A 77 -12.64 26.31 5.04
CA GLU A 77 -12.98 27.35 6.02
C GLU A 77 -14.36 27.11 6.65
#